data_AF-A0A367I6V9-F1
#
_entry.id   AF-A0A367I6V9-F1
#
_cell.length_a   1.000
_cell.length_b   1.000
_cell.length_c   1.000
_cell.angle_alpha   90.00
_cell.angle_beta   90.00
_cell.angle_gamma   90.00
#
_symmetry.space_group_name_H-M   'P 1'
#
loop_
_entity.id
_entity.type
_entity.pdbx_description
1 polymer ?
#
loop_
_entity_poly.entity_id
_entity_poly.type
_entity_poly.pdbx_seq_one_letter_code
_entity_poly.pdbx_strand_id
1 'polypeptide(L)'
;MAQEAAIDSLTGLDLSPYDLDSDGVLDRLLFVHTGRAQEVSGRSSDIWSHFQRFIEPIIIGDHEIHHYTMASFQSGLGTILHEMLHQMGALDLYDVHDETSNSDWNGVGDWDIMASGNWNGNGRIPALPMAATLDLIGVDRTIALDPTMGVMNVNLTAMSAGGRAVTLQISPNEFVYVENRGDYGFDRNLPGSGLLVSIRDDYGKDLNRNEVNTDPDTAYLRLVEADGDDALLRGVDSGSPNDPFGLSSSFGNDGILIHDRHGRLVDWNITVQSISTDGIEVIYQPGMIRSHDILPPRSPIELLPSESIPITVEQGCNLTVDLYSTDGREVILATNPTRIEWSVQSFSGTMGYIRGTMACDDSIFQVDMDWRIVPHRIADATFEQVIPHDNPTTIVIPLDYDGDGQRSYDVSAEGPLERIVAGPSSIDLSSSDALELAIDPKGLLTPNMYAEGTLHLTSDGGDIVTIEVILYTSSNQFQGIGPIDSQADLVTILLFLLALSILPGRNQSNRSQTKIAEEDTHYSVNTPQLSQYDDLDNPQHPF
;
A
#
# COMPACT_ATOMS: atom_id res chain seq x y z
N MET A 1 4.67 -26.03 8.40
CA MET A 1 4.87 -26.59 7.05
C MET A 1 5.97 -25.88 6.28
N ALA A 2 5.77 -24.67 5.75
CA ALA A 2 6.78 -23.99 4.91
C ALA A 2 8.14 -23.82 5.63
N GLN A 3 8.13 -23.42 6.89
CA GLN A 3 9.33 -23.30 7.73
C GLN A 3 10.07 -24.65 7.92
N GLU A 4 9.35 -25.72 8.22
CA GLU A 4 9.92 -27.07 8.35
C GLU A 4 10.52 -27.54 7.02
N ALA A 5 9.81 -27.32 5.91
CA ALA A 5 10.26 -27.66 4.57
C ALA A 5 11.52 -26.87 4.15
N ALA A 6 11.61 -25.58 4.50
CA ALA A 6 12.81 -24.76 4.30
C ALA A 6 14.00 -25.35 5.06
N ILE A 7 13.85 -25.54 6.38
CA ILE A 7 14.92 -26.04 7.26
C ILE A 7 15.40 -27.43 6.80
N ASP A 8 14.48 -28.38 6.58
CA ASP A 8 14.82 -29.75 6.20
C ASP A 8 15.46 -29.85 4.80
N SER A 9 15.10 -28.96 3.87
CA SER A 9 15.58 -29.02 2.47
C SER A 9 16.84 -28.21 2.21
N LEU A 10 17.03 -27.10 2.93
CA LEU A 10 18.09 -26.12 2.67
C LEU A 10 19.26 -26.21 3.66
N THR A 11 19.08 -26.81 4.84
CA THR A 11 20.16 -26.95 5.83
C THR A 11 21.35 -27.75 5.27
N GLY A 12 22.52 -27.12 5.23
CA GLY A 12 23.75 -27.72 4.71
C GLY A 12 23.95 -27.58 3.20
N LEU A 13 23.07 -26.84 2.51
CA LEU A 13 23.34 -26.32 1.16
C LEU A 13 24.10 -24.99 1.25
N ASP A 14 24.83 -24.68 0.18
CA ASP A 14 25.37 -23.34 -0.06
C ASP A 14 24.26 -22.48 -0.66
N LEU A 15 23.84 -21.43 0.05
CA LEU A 15 22.75 -20.53 -0.36
C LEU A 15 23.25 -19.28 -1.09
N SER A 16 24.55 -18.99 -1.06
CA SER A 16 25.17 -17.83 -1.71
C SER A 16 24.84 -17.64 -3.20
N PRO A 17 24.55 -18.69 -4.01
CA PRO A 17 24.10 -18.52 -5.40
C PRO A 17 22.66 -18.02 -5.59
N TYR A 18 21.88 -17.90 -4.51
CA TYR A 18 20.47 -17.49 -4.51
C TYR A 18 20.22 -16.19 -3.73
N ASP A 19 21.27 -15.65 -3.11
CA ASP A 19 21.42 -14.26 -2.69
C ASP A 19 22.07 -13.52 -3.87
N LEU A 20 21.26 -12.83 -4.67
CA LEU A 20 21.62 -12.31 -5.99
C LEU A 20 22.25 -10.92 -5.92
N ASP A 21 22.04 -10.18 -4.83
CA ASP A 21 22.62 -8.85 -4.59
C ASP A 21 23.65 -8.80 -3.44
N SER A 22 23.83 -9.92 -2.72
CA SER A 22 24.82 -10.15 -1.65
C SER A 22 24.53 -9.41 -0.34
N ASP A 23 23.26 -9.26 0.03
CA ASP A 23 22.84 -8.65 1.31
C ASP A 23 22.73 -9.66 2.48
N GLY A 24 22.80 -10.96 2.21
CA GLY A 24 22.61 -12.04 3.17
C GLY A 24 21.20 -12.62 3.21
N VAL A 25 20.29 -12.21 2.32
CA VAL A 25 18.91 -12.70 2.22
C VAL A 25 18.74 -13.64 1.03
N LEU A 26 17.95 -14.70 1.22
CA LEU A 26 17.52 -15.57 0.12
C LEU A 26 16.42 -14.87 -0.71
N ASP A 27 16.79 -14.29 -1.85
CA ASP A 27 15.89 -13.50 -2.70
C ASP A 27 14.60 -14.21 -3.11
N ARG A 28 14.70 -15.48 -3.54
CA ARG A 28 13.58 -16.18 -4.20
C ARG A 28 13.42 -17.60 -3.70
N LEU A 29 12.25 -17.90 -3.12
CA LEU A 29 11.92 -19.23 -2.61
C LEU A 29 10.53 -19.69 -3.08
N LEU A 30 10.49 -20.78 -3.85
CA LEU A 30 9.28 -21.41 -4.34
C LEU A 30 9.13 -22.84 -3.79
N PHE A 31 8.06 -23.09 -3.06
CA PHE A 31 7.60 -24.43 -2.71
C PHE A 31 6.54 -24.91 -3.71
N VAL A 32 6.80 -26.05 -4.35
CA VAL A 32 5.84 -26.71 -5.24
C VAL A 32 5.32 -27.98 -4.58
N HIS A 33 4.05 -27.99 -4.17
CA HIS A 33 3.44 -29.17 -3.55
C HIS A 33 2.69 -30.05 -4.56
N THR A 34 2.62 -31.35 -4.28
CA THR A 34 1.92 -32.34 -5.12
C THR A 34 0.45 -32.53 -4.75
N GLY A 35 -0.01 -31.92 -3.65
CA GLY A 35 -1.42 -31.84 -3.28
C GLY A 35 -2.24 -31.04 -4.31
N ARG A 36 -3.57 -31.22 -4.31
CA ARG A 36 -4.48 -30.42 -5.15
C ARG A 36 -4.42 -28.96 -4.70
N ALA A 37 -4.65 -28.05 -5.64
CA ALA A 37 -4.75 -26.61 -5.39
C ALA A 37 -6.19 -26.24 -4.98
N GLN A 38 -6.36 -25.39 -3.97
CA GLN A 38 -7.68 -24.98 -3.47
C GLN A 38 -8.41 -24.10 -4.50
N GLU A 39 -7.69 -23.24 -5.21
CA GLU A 39 -8.18 -22.38 -6.29
C GLU A 39 -8.77 -23.16 -7.47
N VAL A 40 -8.37 -24.43 -7.64
CA VAL A 40 -8.95 -25.36 -8.64
C VAL A 40 -10.04 -26.25 -8.04
N SER A 41 -9.95 -26.59 -6.74
CA SER A 41 -10.79 -27.63 -6.12
C SER A 41 -11.99 -27.12 -5.33
N GLY A 42 -11.95 -25.86 -4.88
CA GLY A 42 -12.92 -25.24 -3.97
C GLY A 42 -12.95 -25.86 -2.56
N ARG A 43 -11.95 -26.66 -2.15
CA ARG A 43 -11.95 -27.34 -0.84
C ARG A 43 -10.94 -26.73 0.12
N SER A 44 -11.42 -26.21 1.24
CA SER A 44 -10.61 -25.69 2.37
C SER A 44 -9.68 -26.72 3.06
N SER A 45 -9.65 -27.98 2.60
CA SER A 45 -8.67 -28.99 3.01
C SER A 45 -7.45 -29.07 2.10
N ASP A 46 -7.51 -28.45 0.93
CA ASP A 46 -6.41 -28.29 -0.01
C ASP A 46 -5.71 -26.95 0.28
N ILE A 47 -4.51 -26.72 -0.26
CA ILE A 47 -3.77 -25.46 -0.06
C ILE A 47 -4.06 -24.52 -1.23
N TRP A 48 -4.42 -23.28 -0.94
CA TRP A 48 -4.49 -22.18 -1.92
C TRP A 48 -3.07 -21.69 -2.22
N SER A 49 -2.74 -21.43 -3.48
CA SER A 49 -1.42 -20.88 -3.85
C SER A 49 -1.27 -19.44 -3.34
N HIS A 50 -0.12 -19.09 -2.76
CA HIS A 50 0.09 -17.78 -2.14
C HIS A 50 1.57 -17.41 -2.04
N PHE A 51 1.86 -16.12 -2.13
CA PHE A 51 3.01 -15.47 -1.51
C PHE A 51 2.75 -15.18 -0.01
N GLN A 52 3.74 -15.36 0.85
CA GLN A 52 3.65 -14.93 2.25
C GLN A 52 5.04 -14.70 2.87
N ARG A 53 5.12 -13.76 3.83
CA ARG A 53 6.28 -13.51 4.68
C ARG A 53 6.29 -14.44 5.91
N PHE A 54 7.48 -14.85 6.36
CA PHE A 54 7.62 -15.50 7.66
C PHE A 54 7.54 -14.46 8.77
N ILE A 55 6.86 -14.79 9.87
CA ILE A 55 6.76 -13.91 11.06
C ILE A 55 8.15 -13.67 11.65
N GLU A 56 8.98 -14.71 11.70
CA GLU A 56 10.37 -14.68 12.11
C GLU A 56 11.22 -15.23 10.95
N PRO A 57 12.28 -14.54 10.49
CA PRO A 57 13.13 -15.01 9.42
C PRO A 57 13.77 -16.37 9.72
N ILE A 58 13.92 -17.22 8.70
CA ILE A 58 14.59 -18.51 8.86
C ILE A 58 16.08 -18.33 8.59
N ILE A 59 16.90 -18.54 9.62
CA ILE A 59 18.36 -18.42 9.53
C ILE A 59 18.96 -19.78 9.12
N ILE A 60 19.70 -19.82 8.00
CA ILE A 60 20.41 -21.02 7.52
C ILE A 60 21.85 -20.65 7.16
N GLY A 61 22.78 -21.01 8.05
CA GLY A 61 24.18 -20.59 7.92
C GLY A 61 24.30 -19.09 8.16
N ASP A 62 24.86 -18.38 7.18
CA ASP A 62 25.02 -16.93 7.20
C ASP A 62 23.89 -16.19 6.45
N HIS A 63 22.82 -16.88 6.02
CA HIS A 63 21.71 -16.30 5.25
C HIS A 63 20.37 -16.32 6.01
N GLU A 64 19.53 -15.33 5.76
CA GLU A 64 18.15 -15.22 6.26
C GLU A 64 17.12 -15.47 5.15
N ILE A 65 15.93 -15.96 5.51
CA ILE A 65 14.81 -16.20 4.58
C ILE A 65 13.56 -15.53 5.15
N HIS A 66 13.12 -14.44 4.50
CA HIS A 66 12.02 -13.61 4.99
C HIS A 66 10.66 -13.98 4.38
N HIS A 67 10.62 -14.59 3.20
CA HIS A 67 9.36 -14.86 2.49
C HIS A 67 9.43 -16.11 1.60
N TYR A 68 8.27 -16.57 1.13
CA TYR A 68 8.15 -17.70 0.23
C TYR A 68 6.89 -17.58 -0.64
N THR A 69 6.90 -18.32 -1.75
CA THR A 69 5.70 -18.67 -2.51
C THR A 69 5.42 -20.15 -2.29
N MET A 70 4.15 -20.49 -2.09
CA MET A 70 3.64 -21.86 -2.06
C MET A 70 2.65 -22.02 -3.20
N ALA A 71 2.84 -23.03 -4.05
CA ALA A 71 1.90 -23.32 -5.13
C ALA A 71 1.74 -24.82 -5.37
N SER A 72 0.60 -25.22 -5.93
CA SER A 72 0.44 -26.60 -6.40
C SER A 72 1.13 -26.80 -7.74
N PHE A 73 1.68 -27.99 -7.97
CA PHE A 73 2.01 -28.46 -9.32
C PHE A 73 0.79 -28.48 -10.27
N GLN A 74 -0.44 -28.36 -9.74
CA GLN A 74 -1.70 -28.36 -10.49
C GLN A 74 -2.26 -26.94 -10.76
N SER A 75 -1.71 -25.88 -10.16
CA SER A 75 -2.25 -24.51 -10.27
C SER A 75 -2.16 -23.93 -11.68
N GLY A 76 -1.13 -24.35 -12.44
CA GLY A 76 -0.82 -23.79 -13.76
C GLY A 76 0.39 -22.88 -13.72
N LEU A 77 0.90 -22.50 -14.89
CA LEU A 77 2.07 -21.62 -15.01
C LEU A 77 1.73 -20.19 -14.58
N GLY A 78 0.53 -19.70 -14.92
CA GLY A 78 0.11 -18.34 -14.63
C GLY A 78 0.06 -18.04 -13.15
N THR A 79 -0.67 -18.84 -12.37
CA THR A 79 -0.72 -18.73 -10.89
C THR A 79 0.68 -18.79 -10.28
N ILE A 80 1.52 -19.76 -10.68
CA ILE A 80 2.90 -19.86 -10.15
C ILE A 80 3.72 -18.60 -10.46
N LEU A 81 3.55 -17.99 -11.64
CA LEU A 81 4.28 -16.76 -12.00
C LEU A 81 3.72 -15.52 -11.30
N HIS A 82 2.40 -15.43 -11.14
CA HIS A 82 1.71 -14.39 -10.36
C HIS A 82 2.24 -14.36 -8.91
N GLU A 83 2.18 -15.50 -8.21
CA GLU A 83 2.71 -15.59 -6.83
C GLU A 83 4.21 -15.29 -6.71
N MET A 84 4.99 -15.59 -7.75
CA MET A 84 6.42 -15.28 -7.80
C MET A 84 6.71 -13.81 -8.07
N LEU A 85 5.80 -13.07 -8.69
CA LEU A 85 5.93 -11.64 -8.94
C LEU A 85 5.69 -10.80 -7.68
N HIS A 86 4.89 -11.26 -6.71
CA HIS A 86 4.81 -10.64 -5.39
C HIS A 86 6.18 -10.62 -4.67
N GLN A 87 7.02 -11.64 -4.85
CA GLN A 87 8.40 -11.60 -4.33
C GLN A 87 9.21 -10.45 -4.93
N MET A 88 8.87 -10.03 -6.16
CA MET A 88 9.48 -8.90 -6.84
C MET A 88 8.83 -7.55 -6.49
N GLY A 89 7.85 -7.51 -5.58
CA GLY A 89 7.11 -6.31 -5.20
C GLY A 89 5.92 -5.98 -6.11
N ALA A 90 5.49 -6.91 -6.98
CA ALA A 90 4.26 -6.73 -7.73
C ALA A 90 3.04 -6.82 -6.79
N LEU A 91 2.01 -6.04 -7.11
CA LEU A 91 0.78 -5.92 -6.32
C LEU A 91 -0.39 -6.56 -7.05
N ASP A 92 -1.39 -7.05 -6.32
CA ASP A 92 -2.64 -7.49 -6.90
C ASP A 92 -3.43 -6.33 -7.50
N LEU A 93 -3.91 -6.57 -8.72
CA LEU A 93 -4.58 -5.59 -9.56
C LEU A 93 -5.99 -6.03 -9.97
N TYR A 94 -6.49 -7.15 -9.43
CA TYR A 94 -7.91 -7.49 -9.40
C TYR A 94 -8.58 -6.87 -8.15
N ASP A 95 -9.92 -6.87 -8.07
CA ASP A 95 -10.61 -6.63 -6.79
C ASP A 95 -10.24 -7.75 -5.83
N VAL A 96 -9.37 -7.46 -4.85
CA VAL A 96 -8.95 -8.45 -3.87
C VAL A 96 -10.15 -8.81 -3.01
N HIS A 97 -10.80 -9.92 -3.36
CA HIS A 97 -12.00 -10.46 -2.73
C HIS A 97 -11.74 -10.91 -1.28
N ASP A 98 -11.56 -9.95 -0.38
CA ASP A 98 -12.09 -10.09 0.97
C ASP A 98 -13.63 -9.99 0.90
N GLU A 99 -14.35 -10.59 1.86
CA GLU A 99 -15.83 -10.63 1.86
C GLU A 99 -16.49 -9.26 2.19
N THR A 100 -15.81 -8.15 1.84
CA THR A 100 -16.07 -6.78 2.29
C THR A 100 -16.31 -5.79 1.14
N SER A 101 -15.70 -5.95 -0.05
CA SER A 101 -15.97 -5.07 -1.20
C SER A 101 -17.32 -5.39 -1.84
N ASN A 102 -18.27 -4.44 -1.76
CA ASN A 102 -19.58 -4.54 -2.44
C ASN A 102 -19.54 -4.05 -3.91
N SER A 103 -18.35 -3.82 -4.48
CA SER A 103 -18.13 -3.30 -5.82
C SER A 103 -17.76 -4.39 -6.82
N ASP A 104 -18.66 -4.72 -7.74
CA ASP A 104 -18.33 -5.53 -8.92
C ASP A 104 -17.30 -4.76 -9.81
N TRP A 105 -16.00 -5.00 -9.60
CA TRP A 105 -14.86 -4.42 -10.34
C TRP A 105 -13.88 -5.53 -10.71
N ASN A 106 -13.43 -5.56 -11.97
CA ASN A 106 -12.54 -6.64 -12.46
C ASN A 106 -11.05 -6.25 -12.48
N GLY A 107 -10.69 -5.13 -11.86
CA GLY A 107 -9.31 -4.66 -11.90
C GLY A 107 -8.88 -4.23 -13.30
N VAL A 108 -7.62 -4.52 -13.64
CA VAL A 108 -7.14 -4.47 -15.04
C VAL A 108 -7.43 -5.75 -15.84
N GLY A 109 -8.20 -6.69 -15.29
CA GLY A 109 -8.70 -7.88 -15.98
C GLY A 109 -7.62 -8.77 -16.62
N ASP A 110 -7.91 -9.29 -17.81
CA ASP A 110 -7.06 -10.24 -18.52
C ASP A 110 -5.77 -9.60 -19.09
N TRP A 111 -5.56 -8.28 -18.89
CA TRP A 111 -4.45 -7.51 -19.43
C TRP A 111 -3.15 -7.55 -18.60
N ASP A 112 -3.22 -7.83 -17.30
CA ASP A 112 -2.05 -8.03 -16.43
C ASP A 112 -2.08 -9.42 -15.78
N ILE A 113 -0.90 -10.01 -15.60
CA ILE A 113 -0.73 -11.24 -14.83
C ILE A 113 -1.05 -11.06 -13.34
N MET A 114 -0.99 -9.84 -12.81
CA MET A 114 -1.41 -9.51 -11.44
C MET A 114 -2.92 -9.26 -11.30
N ALA A 115 -3.68 -9.45 -12.38
CA ALA A 115 -5.14 -9.53 -12.39
C ALA A 115 -5.56 -10.89 -12.97
N SER A 116 -6.76 -11.01 -13.57
CA SER A 116 -7.24 -12.28 -14.14
C SER A 116 -6.38 -12.78 -15.33
N GLY A 117 -5.48 -11.96 -15.85
CA GLY A 117 -4.53 -12.35 -16.90
C GLY A 117 -3.55 -13.45 -16.50
N ASN A 118 -3.44 -13.84 -15.23
CA ASN A 118 -2.80 -15.10 -14.82
C ASN A 118 -3.54 -16.34 -15.35
N TRP A 119 -4.86 -16.31 -15.49
CA TRP A 119 -5.68 -17.42 -15.99
C TRP A 119 -5.71 -17.54 -17.51
N ASN A 120 -5.08 -16.62 -18.25
CA ASN A 120 -5.03 -16.63 -19.71
C ASN A 120 -4.54 -17.98 -20.28
N GLY A 121 -5.30 -18.49 -21.25
CA GLY A 121 -5.08 -19.81 -21.84
C GLY A 121 -5.29 -20.99 -20.87
N ASN A 122 -6.12 -20.83 -19.83
CA ASN A 122 -6.30 -21.76 -18.71
C ASN A 122 -5.02 -21.87 -17.84
N GLY A 123 -4.45 -20.74 -17.45
CA GLY A 123 -3.24 -20.66 -16.63
C GLY A 123 -1.97 -21.13 -17.32
N ARG A 124 -1.96 -21.20 -18.66
CA ARG A 124 -0.82 -21.74 -19.45
C ARG A 124 -0.09 -20.68 -20.28
N ILE A 125 -0.73 -19.55 -20.51
CA ILE A 125 -0.28 -18.48 -21.37
C ILE A 125 -0.68 -17.18 -20.67
N PRO A 126 -0.15 -16.90 -19.46
CA PRO A 126 -0.51 -15.69 -18.73
C PRO A 126 -0.11 -14.44 -19.54
N ALA A 127 -0.78 -13.32 -19.27
CA ALA A 127 -0.36 -12.02 -19.77
C ALA A 127 1.09 -11.70 -19.35
N LEU A 128 1.74 -10.75 -20.03
CA LEU A 128 2.83 -10.01 -19.40
C LEU A 128 2.28 -9.05 -18.33
N PRO A 129 3.08 -8.69 -17.31
CA PRO A 129 2.78 -7.52 -16.49
C PRO A 129 2.72 -6.27 -17.37
N MET A 130 1.76 -5.40 -17.09
CA MET A 130 1.63 -4.09 -17.73
C MET A 130 2.82 -3.21 -17.37
N ALA A 131 3.08 -2.18 -18.17
CA ALA A 131 4.19 -1.26 -17.97
C ALA A 131 4.26 -0.63 -16.56
N ALA A 132 3.12 -0.35 -15.91
CA ALA A 132 3.08 0.16 -14.54
C ALA A 132 3.60 -0.87 -13.52
N THR A 133 3.22 -2.14 -13.67
CA THR A 133 3.68 -3.28 -12.85
C THR A 133 5.17 -3.55 -13.10
N LEU A 134 5.64 -3.45 -14.34
CA LEU A 134 7.06 -3.55 -14.69
C LEU A 134 7.90 -2.43 -14.06
N ASP A 135 7.41 -1.19 -14.11
CA ASP A 135 8.05 -0.03 -13.47
C ASP A 135 8.15 -0.22 -11.94
N LEU A 136 7.06 -0.66 -11.30
CA LEU A 136 7.01 -0.96 -9.87
C LEU A 136 8.06 -2.01 -9.42
N ILE A 137 8.20 -3.11 -10.17
CA ILE A 137 9.21 -4.16 -9.87
C ILE A 137 10.63 -3.82 -10.37
N GLY A 138 10.89 -2.56 -10.74
CA GLY A 138 12.22 -2.05 -11.08
C GLY A 138 12.71 -2.35 -12.51
N VAL A 139 11.82 -2.71 -13.44
CA VAL A 139 12.17 -3.01 -14.83
C VAL A 139 12.05 -1.74 -15.70
N ASP A 140 13.15 -1.00 -15.85
CA ASP A 140 13.23 0.19 -16.72
C ASP A 140 12.87 -0.14 -18.18
N ARG A 141 11.60 0.10 -18.52
CA ARG A 141 11.04 0.02 -19.87
C ARG A 141 10.10 1.19 -20.17
N THR A 142 10.24 2.31 -19.47
CA THR A 142 9.38 3.49 -19.64
C THR A 142 10.14 4.62 -20.36
N ILE A 143 9.42 5.48 -21.07
CA ILE A 143 9.94 6.71 -21.68
C ILE A 143 9.07 7.85 -21.16
N ALA A 144 9.58 8.59 -20.18
CA ALA A 144 8.91 9.79 -19.69
C ALA A 144 8.83 10.84 -20.81
N LEU A 145 7.61 11.30 -21.11
CA LEU A 145 7.36 12.47 -21.95
C LEU A 145 7.06 13.67 -21.08
N ASP A 146 7.61 14.82 -21.46
CA ASP A 146 7.49 16.09 -20.75
C ASP A 146 7.00 17.19 -21.70
N PRO A 147 6.15 18.15 -21.25
CA PRO A 147 5.63 19.22 -22.11
C PRO A 147 6.69 20.08 -22.81
N THR A 148 7.90 20.18 -22.27
CA THR A 148 9.02 20.94 -22.87
C THR A 148 9.63 20.27 -24.10
N MET A 149 9.33 18.99 -24.37
CA MET A 149 9.89 18.24 -25.50
C MET A 149 9.35 18.69 -26.86
N GLY A 150 8.20 19.37 -26.90
CA GLY A 150 7.49 19.69 -28.14
C GLY A 150 6.77 18.48 -28.73
N VAL A 151 6.30 18.60 -29.98
CA VAL A 151 5.62 17.51 -30.68
C VAL A 151 6.61 16.38 -30.97
N MET A 152 6.27 15.16 -30.55
CA MET A 152 7.14 13.98 -30.63
C MET A 152 6.43 12.82 -31.34
N ASN A 153 7.12 12.17 -32.28
CA ASN A 153 6.69 10.86 -32.79
C ASN A 153 7.39 9.77 -31.99
N VAL A 154 6.63 8.82 -31.45
CA VAL A 154 7.16 7.67 -30.69
C VAL A 154 6.69 6.38 -31.35
N ASN A 155 7.62 5.51 -31.72
CA ASN A 155 7.29 4.16 -32.18
C ASN A 155 7.37 3.18 -31.01
N LEU A 156 6.22 2.63 -30.62
CA LEU A 156 6.08 1.66 -29.55
C LEU A 156 6.09 0.26 -30.16
N THR A 157 7.26 -0.41 -30.11
CA THR A 157 7.35 -1.87 -30.33
C THR A 157 6.62 -2.58 -29.19
N ALA A 158 5.97 -3.72 -29.46
CA ALA A 158 5.15 -4.37 -28.44
C ALA A 158 5.96 -4.95 -27.27
N MET A 159 5.36 -4.99 -26.07
CA MET A 159 6.01 -5.42 -24.83
C MET A 159 6.55 -6.86 -24.91
N SER A 160 5.80 -7.77 -25.55
CA SER A 160 6.23 -9.15 -25.85
C SER A 160 7.43 -9.28 -26.80
N ALA A 161 7.90 -8.21 -27.45
CA ALA A 161 9.17 -8.15 -28.19
C ALA A 161 10.27 -7.36 -27.46
N GLY A 162 10.10 -7.02 -26.17
CA GLY A 162 11.03 -6.18 -25.43
C GLY A 162 10.88 -4.69 -25.73
N GLY A 163 9.67 -4.27 -26.10
CA GLY A 163 9.31 -2.86 -26.25
C GLY A 163 9.42 -2.03 -24.98
N ARG A 164 9.18 -0.73 -25.14
CA ARG A 164 9.08 0.26 -24.06
C ARG A 164 7.72 0.93 -24.12
N ALA A 165 7.18 1.26 -22.96
CA ALA A 165 6.02 2.12 -22.81
C ALA A 165 6.42 3.61 -22.78
N VAL A 166 5.45 4.48 -22.96
CA VAL A 166 5.54 5.91 -22.66
C VAL A 166 4.89 6.17 -21.30
N THR A 167 5.44 7.11 -20.53
CA THR A 167 4.86 7.59 -19.26
C THR A 167 4.69 9.10 -19.26
N LEU A 168 3.58 9.58 -18.69
CA LEU A 168 3.31 11.00 -18.46
C LEU A 168 2.78 11.19 -17.04
N GLN A 169 3.40 12.08 -16.26
CA GLN A 169 2.81 12.50 -14.99
C GLN A 169 1.66 13.48 -15.25
N ILE A 170 0.49 13.25 -14.66
CA ILE A 170 -0.70 14.09 -14.86
C ILE A 170 -1.12 14.86 -13.59
N SER A 171 -0.84 14.30 -12.42
CA SER A 171 -0.99 15.00 -11.13
C SER A 171 0.07 14.51 -10.12
N PRO A 172 0.17 15.08 -8.91
CA PRO A 172 1.01 14.52 -7.86
C PRO A 172 0.62 13.07 -7.58
N ASN A 173 1.59 12.16 -7.69
CA ASN A 173 1.44 10.70 -7.53
C ASN A 173 0.66 9.96 -8.65
N GLU A 174 0.30 10.63 -9.75
CA GLU A 174 -0.55 10.04 -10.79
C GLU A 174 0.10 10.06 -12.18
N PHE A 175 0.12 8.91 -12.84
CA PHE A 175 0.89 8.66 -14.06
C PHE A 175 0.07 7.89 -15.11
N VAL A 176 0.02 8.41 -16.33
CA VAL A 176 -0.49 7.69 -17.51
C VAL A 176 0.64 6.83 -18.07
N TYR A 177 0.34 5.56 -18.32
CA TYR A 177 1.16 4.60 -19.06
C TYR A 177 0.54 4.33 -20.43
N VAL A 178 1.37 4.26 -21.46
CA VAL A 178 0.96 3.98 -22.85
C VAL A 178 1.84 2.87 -23.41
N GLU A 179 1.28 1.69 -23.65
CA GLU A 179 2.03 0.50 -24.06
C GLU A 179 1.42 -0.23 -25.26
N ASN A 180 2.25 -0.86 -26.10
CA ASN A 180 1.78 -1.70 -27.20
C ASN A 180 1.76 -3.18 -26.78
N ARG A 181 0.60 -3.83 -26.88
CA ARG A 181 0.41 -5.25 -26.57
C ARG A 181 0.10 -6.03 -27.87
N GLY A 182 0.97 -6.98 -28.19
CA GLY A 182 0.92 -7.76 -29.44
C GLY A 182 0.32 -9.15 -29.25
N ASP A 183 -0.22 -9.74 -30.31
CA ASP A 183 -0.89 -11.05 -30.31
C ASP A 183 0.07 -12.27 -30.28
N TYR A 184 1.25 -12.13 -29.65
CA TYR A 184 2.31 -13.13 -29.67
C TYR A 184 3.04 -13.26 -28.33
N GLY A 185 3.86 -14.31 -28.18
CA GLY A 185 4.59 -14.57 -26.93
C GLY A 185 3.65 -14.99 -25.80
N PHE A 186 3.72 -14.27 -24.69
CA PHE A 186 2.81 -14.41 -23.54
C PHE A 186 1.49 -13.67 -23.80
N ASP A 187 1.52 -12.54 -24.50
CA ASP A 187 0.34 -11.71 -24.80
C ASP A 187 -0.61 -12.29 -25.88
N ARG A 188 -0.27 -13.44 -26.49
CA ARG A 188 -1.08 -14.09 -27.56
C ARG A 188 -2.48 -14.56 -27.17
N ASN A 189 -2.83 -14.41 -25.90
CA ASN A 189 -4.08 -14.88 -25.30
C ASN A 189 -4.84 -13.76 -24.58
N LEU A 190 -4.41 -12.50 -24.74
CA LEU A 190 -5.14 -11.31 -24.31
C LEU A 190 -6.49 -11.16 -25.03
N PRO A 191 -7.43 -10.34 -24.49
CA PRO A 191 -8.71 -10.06 -25.15
C PRO A 191 -8.56 -9.43 -26.55
N GLY A 192 -7.52 -8.64 -26.75
CA GLY A 192 -7.17 -8.01 -28.02
C GLY A 192 -5.69 -7.68 -28.14
N SER A 193 -5.33 -6.92 -29.18
CA SER A 193 -3.96 -6.45 -29.42
C SER A 193 -4.00 -5.03 -29.97
N GLY A 194 -3.12 -4.16 -29.47
CA GLY A 194 -3.10 -2.75 -29.83
C GLY A 194 -2.41 -1.91 -28.76
N LEU A 195 -2.77 -0.63 -28.70
CA LEU A 195 -2.22 0.31 -27.75
C LEU A 195 -3.09 0.37 -26.48
N LEU A 196 -2.60 -0.10 -25.35
CA LEU A 196 -3.26 0.10 -24.05
C LEU A 196 -2.85 1.43 -23.43
N VAL A 197 -3.79 2.02 -22.69
CA VAL A 197 -3.56 3.19 -21.84
C VAL A 197 -4.03 2.85 -20.44
N SER A 198 -3.20 3.06 -19.43
CA SER A 198 -3.57 2.85 -18.02
C SER A 198 -3.13 4.03 -17.16
N ILE A 199 -3.81 4.22 -16.02
CA ILE A 199 -3.54 5.29 -15.07
C ILE A 199 -3.18 4.65 -13.74
N ARG A 200 -1.96 4.96 -13.26
CA ARG A 200 -1.45 4.58 -11.94
C ARG A 200 -1.61 5.73 -10.96
N ASP A 201 -2.09 5.45 -9.76
CA ASP A 201 -2.30 6.42 -8.69
C ASP A 201 -1.67 5.93 -7.38
N ASP A 202 -0.53 6.50 -7.01
CA ASP A 202 0.23 6.11 -5.81
C ASP A 202 -0.28 6.81 -4.52
N TYR A 203 -1.32 7.65 -4.60
CA TYR A 203 -1.81 8.43 -3.45
C TYR A 203 -2.53 7.57 -2.40
N GLY A 204 -2.06 7.64 -1.15
CA GLY A 204 -2.72 6.98 0.00
C GLY A 204 -2.66 5.46 -0.01
N LYS A 205 -1.85 4.85 -0.89
CA LYS A 205 -1.74 3.39 -1.01
C LYS A 205 -0.61 2.84 -0.14
N ASP A 206 -0.93 1.87 0.72
CA ASP A 206 0.08 1.04 1.36
C ASP A 206 0.38 -0.18 0.48
N LEU A 207 1.52 -0.14 -0.20
CA LEU A 207 1.98 -1.20 -1.09
C LEU A 207 2.37 -2.48 -0.31
N ASN A 208 2.52 -2.43 1.01
CA ASN A 208 2.83 -3.63 1.81
C ASN A 208 1.63 -4.55 1.98
N ARG A 209 0.41 -3.98 1.97
CA ARG A 209 -0.87 -4.68 2.16
C ARG A 209 -1.29 -5.51 0.96
N ASN A 210 -0.82 -5.17 -0.25
CA ASN A 210 -1.23 -5.82 -1.50
C ASN A 210 -2.72 -5.63 -1.89
N GLU A 211 -3.47 -4.81 -1.15
CA GLU A 211 -4.92 -4.54 -1.35
C GLU A 211 -5.19 -3.20 -2.06
N VAL A 212 -4.28 -2.77 -2.94
CA VAL A 212 -4.25 -1.39 -3.45
C VAL A 212 -5.32 -1.08 -4.51
N ASN A 213 -5.95 -2.12 -5.07
CA ASN A 213 -6.86 -2.04 -6.23
C ASN A 213 -8.29 -2.57 -5.95
N THR A 214 -8.68 -2.70 -4.68
CA THR A 214 -10.00 -3.18 -4.22
C THR A 214 -11.17 -2.28 -4.62
N ASP A 215 -11.01 -0.97 -4.48
CA ASP A 215 -12.04 0.01 -4.83
C ASP A 215 -11.77 0.66 -6.22
N PRO A 216 -12.73 0.63 -7.17
CA PRO A 216 -12.60 1.32 -8.46
C PRO A 216 -12.49 2.85 -8.34
N ASP A 217 -13.17 3.48 -7.37
CA ASP A 217 -13.17 4.94 -7.20
C ASP A 217 -11.79 5.47 -6.76
N THR A 218 -10.98 4.67 -6.05
CA THR A 218 -9.61 5.02 -5.62
C THR A 218 -8.52 4.10 -6.19
N ALA A 219 -8.83 3.20 -7.12
CA ALA A 219 -7.92 2.20 -7.72
C ALA A 219 -6.47 2.69 -7.97
N TYR A 220 -5.49 1.87 -7.55
CA TYR A 220 -4.06 2.06 -7.80
C TYR A 220 -3.67 1.94 -9.28
N LEU A 221 -4.29 1.01 -10.02
CA LEU A 221 -4.12 0.90 -11.47
C LEU A 221 -5.45 0.57 -12.13
N ARG A 222 -5.85 1.41 -13.09
CA ARG A 222 -7.01 1.19 -13.95
C ARG A 222 -6.66 1.33 -15.42
N LEU A 223 -7.38 0.62 -16.28
CA LEU A 223 -7.32 0.81 -17.73
C LEU A 223 -8.15 2.05 -18.13
N VAL A 224 -7.80 2.64 -19.27
CA VAL A 224 -8.65 3.58 -20.01
C VAL A 224 -9.04 2.87 -21.31
N GLU A 225 -10.29 2.46 -21.42
CA GLU A 225 -10.78 1.65 -22.55
C GLU A 225 -11.10 2.54 -23.76
N ALA A 226 -10.63 2.14 -24.96
CA ALA A 226 -10.70 2.98 -26.15
C ALA A 226 -12.10 3.13 -26.77
N ASP A 227 -13.06 2.26 -26.42
CA ASP A 227 -14.48 2.43 -26.74
C ASP A 227 -15.25 3.22 -25.68
N GLY A 228 -14.63 3.51 -24.52
CA GLY A 228 -15.12 4.44 -23.51
C GLY A 228 -16.43 3.98 -22.85
N ASP A 229 -16.62 2.66 -22.71
CA ASP A 229 -17.78 2.13 -22.01
C ASP A 229 -17.51 1.85 -20.51
N ASP A 230 -16.25 1.83 -20.06
CA ASP A 230 -15.83 1.55 -18.66
C ASP A 230 -16.27 0.14 -18.19
N ALA A 231 -16.18 -0.88 -19.06
CA ALA A 231 -16.58 -2.27 -18.80
C ALA A 231 -15.82 -2.91 -17.63
N LEU A 232 -14.49 -2.77 -17.59
CA LEU A 232 -13.69 -3.21 -16.46
C LEU A 232 -14.15 -2.51 -15.17
N LEU A 233 -14.29 -1.16 -15.21
CA LEU A 233 -14.69 -0.31 -14.07
C LEU A 233 -16.03 -0.71 -13.46
N ARG A 234 -16.96 -1.17 -14.31
CA ARG A 234 -18.31 -1.60 -13.94
C ARG A 234 -18.43 -3.12 -13.72
N GLY A 235 -17.32 -3.85 -13.72
CA GLY A 235 -17.29 -5.31 -13.53
C GLY A 235 -18.01 -6.12 -14.61
N VAL A 236 -18.26 -5.55 -15.79
CA VAL A 236 -19.12 -6.17 -16.82
C VAL A 236 -18.41 -7.24 -17.63
N ASP A 237 -17.11 -7.10 -17.86
CA ASP A 237 -16.24 -8.15 -18.37
C ASP A 237 -14.80 -7.99 -17.84
N SER A 238 -13.92 -8.92 -18.23
CA SER A 238 -12.50 -8.95 -17.85
C SER A 238 -11.59 -8.32 -18.91
N GLY A 239 -12.12 -7.43 -19.74
CA GLY A 239 -11.45 -6.81 -20.88
C GLY A 239 -11.94 -7.36 -22.22
N SER A 240 -11.91 -6.50 -23.25
CA SER A 240 -12.49 -6.76 -24.57
C SER A 240 -11.51 -6.50 -25.74
N PRO A 241 -11.82 -6.96 -26.97
CA PRO A 241 -11.02 -6.64 -28.14
C PRO A 241 -11.03 -5.15 -28.54
N ASN A 242 -11.88 -4.33 -27.93
CA ASN A 242 -12.05 -2.90 -28.26
C ASN A 242 -11.30 -1.95 -27.31
N ASP A 243 -10.90 -2.42 -26.12
CA ASP A 243 -10.16 -1.62 -25.13
C ASP A 243 -8.87 -1.00 -25.70
N PRO A 244 -8.10 -1.69 -26.59
CA PRO A 244 -6.91 -1.11 -27.17
C PRO A 244 -7.19 -0.03 -28.23
N PHE A 245 -6.50 1.09 -28.10
CA PHE A 245 -6.55 2.21 -29.04
C PHE A 245 -6.01 1.78 -30.43
N GLY A 246 -6.89 1.92 -31.44
CA GLY A 246 -6.62 1.57 -32.84
C GLY A 246 -6.15 2.73 -33.72
N LEU A 247 -6.07 2.50 -35.04
CA LEU A 247 -5.59 3.53 -35.98
C LEU A 247 -6.50 4.77 -36.01
N SER A 248 -5.91 5.96 -35.92
CA SER A 248 -6.59 7.27 -35.88
C SER A 248 -7.43 7.54 -34.62
N SER A 249 -7.34 6.73 -33.56
CA SER A 249 -7.88 7.14 -32.25
C SER A 249 -6.94 8.13 -31.55
N SER A 250 -7.48 8.89 -30.61
CA SER A 250 -6.72 9.80 -29.76
C SER A 250 -7.22 9.77 -28.32
N PHE A 251 -6.36 10.18 -27.39
CA PHE A 251 -6.66 10.29 -25.97
C PHE A 251 -5.82 11.38 -25.29
N GLY A 252 -6.35 11.91 -24.20
CA GLY A 252 -5.79 13.05 -23.47
C GLY A 252 -6.82 14.17 -23.39
N ASN A 253 -6.56 15.30 -24.05
CA ASN A 253 -7.46 16.44 -24.11
C ASN A 253 -8.51 16.38 -25.25
N ASP A 254 -8.44 15.36 -26.12
CA ASP A 254 -9.34 15.11 -27.25
C ASP A 254 -9.44 13.61 -27.57
N GLY A 255 -10.56 13.17 -28.13
CA GLY A 255 -10.90 11.74 -28.23
C GLY A 255 -11.40 11.18 -26.88
N ILE A 256 -10.73 10.15 -26.34
CA ILE A 256 -11.00 9.68 -24.97
C ILE A 256 -10.34 10.63 -23.97
N LEU A 257 -11.17 11.30 -23.18
CA LEU A 257 -10.73 12.36 -22.27
C LEU A 257 -10.10 11.78 -21.00
N ILE A 258 -8.86 12.19 -20.71
CA ILE A 258 -8.16 11.80 -19.48
C ILE A 258 -8.22 12.97 -18.49
N HIS A 259 -9.00 12.77 -17.44
CA HIS A 259 -8.98 13.63 -16.25
C HIS A 259 -8.08 12.99 -15.19
N ASP A 260 -7.34 13.83 -14.48
CA ASP A 260 -6.59 13.44 -13.30
C ASP A 260 -7.52 13.24 -12.08
N ARG A 261 -6.98 12.69 -11.00
CA ARG A 261 -7.71 12.47 -9.73
C ARG A 261 -8.18 13.75 -9.04
N HIS A 262 -7.76 14.93 -9.50
CA HIS A 262 -8.26 16.23 -9.04
C HIS A 262 -9.32 16.81 -10.01
N GLY A 263 -9.80 15.97 -10.93
CA GLY A 263 -10.80 16.29 -11.94
C GLY A 263 -10.29 17.15 -13.10
N ARG A 264 -8.98 17.44 -13.18
CA ARG A 264 -8.43 18.34 -14.22
C ARG A 264 -8.22 17.56 -15.50
N LEU A 265 -8.76 18.05 -16.62
CA LEU A 265 -8.45 17.50 -17.94
C LEU A 265 -6.96 17.77 -18.25
N VAL A 266 -6.24 16.74 -18.69
CA VAL A 266 -4.85 16.90 -19.16
C VAL A 266 -4.78 17.90 -20.32
N ASP A 267 -3.63 18.53 -20.52
CA ASP A 267 -3.48 19.58 -21.54
C ASP A 267 -2.85 19.10 -22.85
N TRP A 268 -2.39 17.85 -22.91
CA TRP A 268 -1.77 17.19 -24.05
C TRP A 268 -2.72 16.24 -24.78
N ASN A 269 -2.33 15.79 -25.98
CA ASN A 269 -3.02 14.76 -26.75
C ASN A 269 -2.03 13.73 -27.29
N ILE A 270 -2.44 12.47 -27.39
CA ILE A 270 -1.72 11.41 -28.10
C ILE A 270 -2.64 10.83 -29.18
N THR A 271 -2.17 10.80 -30.42
CA THR A 271 -2.91 10.25 -31.57
C THR A 271 -2.17 9.05 -32.18
N VAL A 272 -2.89 7.96 -32.44
CA VAL A 272 -2.34 6.76 -33.11
C VAL A 272 -2.22 7.02 -34.61
N GLN A 273 -0.99 7.23 -35.09
CA GLN A 273 -0.72 7.64 -36.47
C GLN A 273 -0.51 6.46 -37.43
N SER A 274 0.14 5.38 -36.99
CA SER A 274 0.28 4.17 -37.80
C SER A 274 0.39 2.90 -36.96
N ILE A 275 -0.07 1.78 -37.52
CA ILE A 275 0.04 0.45 -36.92
C ILE A 275 0.73 -0.44 -37.95
N SER A 276 1.79 -1.13 -37.53
CA SER A 276 2.62 -1.99 -38.38
C SER A 276 3.06 -3.26 -37.63
N THR A 277 3.75 -4.17 -38.32
CA THR A 277 4.38 -5.33 -37.69
C THR A 277 5.53 -4.98 -36.74
N ASP A 278 6.11 -3.78 -36.89
CA ASP A 278 7.34 -3.37 -36.22
C ASP A 278 7.06 -2.49 -34.98
N GLY A 279 5.81 -2.04 -34.85
CA GLY A 279 5.32 -1.19 -33.76
C GLY A 279 4.10 -0.35 -34.13
N ILE A 280 3.61 0.40 -33.15
CA ILE A 280 2.58 1.44 -33.28
C ILE A 280 3.26 2.79 -33.17
N GLU A 281 3.11 3.65 -34.20
CA GLU A 281 3.59 5.02 -34.15
C GLU A 281 2.50 5.92 -33.58
N VAL A 282 2.81 6.60 -32.47
CA VAL A 282 1.96 7.63 -31.87
C VAL A 282 2.59 9.00 -32.01
N ILE A 283 1.76 10.03 -32.15
CA ILE A 283 2.18 11.43 -32.11
C ILE A 283 1.73 12.00 -30.75
N TYR A 284 2.69 12.37 -29.92
CA TYR A 284 2.47 13.18 -28.72
C TYR A 284 2.47 14.66 -29.10
N GLN A 285 1.40 15.36 -28.73
CA GLN A 285 1.27 16.79 -28.84
C GLN A 285 1.13 17.39 -27.42
N PRO A 286 2.17 18.08 -26.89
CA PRO A 286 2.11 18.68 -25.57
C PRO A 286 1.12 19.86 -25.54
N GLY A 287 0.60 20.14 -24.35
CA GLY A 287 -0.18 21.34 -24.09
C GLY A 287 0.67 22.61 -23.98
N MET A 288 0.05 23.68 -23.48
CA MET A 288 0.74 24.95 -23.26
C MET A 288 1.37 24.95 -21.88
N ILE A 289 2.68 25.22 -21.79
CA ILE A 289 3.37 25.41 -20.51
C ILE A 289 2.67 26.52 -19.72
N ARG A 290 1.98 26.14 -18.64
CA ARG A 290 1.23 27.03 -17.76
C ARG A 290 2.19 27.78 -16.82
N SER A 291 1.85 29.02 -16.47
CA SER A 291 2.65 29.84 -15.56
C SER A 291 2.28 29.66 -14.09
N HIS A 292 1.08 29.14 -13.85
CA HIS A 292 0.52 28.87 -12.53
C HIS A 292 -0.28 27.58 -12.56
N ASP A 293 -0.31 26.85 -11.45
CA ASP A 293 -1.16 25.66 -11.27
C ASP A 293 -2.34 25.90 -10.31
N ILE A 294 -3.36 25.07 -10.46
CA ILE A 294 -4.47 24.93 -9.51
C ILE A 294 -4.59 23.46 -9.13
N LEU A 295 -4.87 23.19 -7.86
CA LEU A 295 -5.11 21.83 -7.38
C LEU A 295 -6.42 21.81 -6.58
N PRO A 296 -7.55 21.46 -7.21
CA PRO A 296 -8.78 21.10 -6.50
C PRO A 296 -8.54 19.91 -5.55
N PRO A 297 -9.47 19.58 -4.65
CA PRO A 297 -9.41 18.34 -3.89
C PRO A 297 -9.52 17.12 -4.81
N ARG A 298 -9.15 15.95 -4.30
CA ARG A 298 -9.28 14.70 -5.05
C ARG A 298 -10.77 14.34 -5.19
N SER A 299 -11.12 13.79 -6.34
CA SER A 299 -12.46 13.33 -6.72
C SER A 299 -12.53 11.81 -6.55
N PRO A 300 -13.65 11.25 -6.03
CA PRO A 300 -14.88 11.93 -5.61
C PRO A 300 -14.71 12.72 -4.29
N ILE A 301 -15.26 13.93 -4.22
CA ILE A 301 -15.10 14.82 -3.05
C ILE A 301 -16.19 14.51 -2.01
N GLU A 302 -15.80 14.00 -0.84
CA GLU A 302 -16.71 13.79 0.30
C GLU A 302 -16.93 15.04 1.15
N LEU A 303 -18.20 15.38 1.38
CA LEU A 303 -18.61 16.62 2.03
C LEU A 303 -19.76 16.41 3.01
N LEU A 304 -19.81 17.20 4.07
CA LEU A 304 -21.01 17.33 4.90
C LEU A 304 -22.01 18.33 4.27
N PRO A 305 -23.31 18.28 4.62
CA PRO A 305 -24.36 19.06 3.95
C PRO A 305 -24.15 20.58 3.84
N SER A 306 -23.37 21.17 4.74
CA SER A 306 -23.07 22.62 4.80
C SER A 306 -21.63 22.99 4.45
N GLU A 307 -20.82 22.05 3.95
CA GLU A 307 -19.43 22.32 3.59
C GLU A 307 -19.27 23.04 2.26
N SER A 308 -18.02 23.45 2.01
CA SER A 308 -17.53 24.13 0.81
C SER A 308 -16.27 23.42 0.34
N ILE A 309 -16.06 23.28 -0.96
CA ILE A 309 -14.87 22.62 -1.52
C ILE A 309 -13.69 23.60 -1.43
N PRO A 310 -12.65 23.35 -0.61
CA PRO A 310 -11.45 24.19 -0.63
C PRO A 310 -10.71 24.03 -1.96
N ILE A 311 -10.13 25.10 -2.52
CA ILE A 311 -9.24 24.97 -3.69
C ILE A 311 -7.85 25.43 -3.29
N THR A 312 -6.84 24.58 -3.54
CA THR A 312 -5.44 24.98 -3.41
C THR A 312 -5.02 25.75 -4.65
N VAL A 313 -4.49 26.94 -4.44
CA VAL A 313 -4.10 27.87 -5.51
C VAL A 313 -2.73 28.45 -5.19
N GLU A 314 -1.87 28.56 -6.20
CA GLU A 314 -0.54 29.17 -6.05
C GLU A 314 -0.60 30.66 -5.67
N GLN A 315 0.45 31.14 -4.99
CA GLN A 315 0.53 32.54 -4.54
C GLN A 315 0.59 33.51 -5.72
N GLY A 316 -0.33 34.48 -5.74
CA GLY A 316 -0.40 35.51 -6.78
C GLY A 316 -1.46 35.27 -7.84
N CYS A 317 -1.97 34.04 -7.95
CA CYS A 317 -3.06 33.67 -8.84
C CYS A 317 -4.37 34.40 -8.52
N ASN A 318 -4.99 35.02 -9.52
CA ASN A 318 -6.36 35.48 -9.43
C ASN A 318 -7.33 34.44 -10.01
N LEU A 319 -7.76 33.49 -9.18
CA LEU A 319 -8.68 32.42 -9.61
C LEU A 319 -10.02 33.02 -10.07
N THR A 320 -10.47 32.58 -11.24
CA THR A 320 -11.83 32.76 -11.76
C THR A 320 -12.40 31.40 -12.14
N VAL A 321 -13.72 31.26 -12.06
CA VAL A 321 -14.40 29.98 -12.35
C VAL A 321 -15.67 30.22 -13.17
N ASP A 322 -15.96 29.29 -14.08
CA ASP A 322 -17.24 29.14 -14.78
C ASP A 322 -17.63 27.67 -14.67
N LEU A 323 -18.44 27.36 -13.66
CA LEU A 323 -18.72 26.00 -13.19
C LEU A 323 -20.22 25.80 -12.97
N TYR A 324 -20.70 24.60 -13.25
CA TYR A 324 -22.07 24.18 -12.95
C TYR A 324 -22.09 22.86 -12.18
N SER A 325 -23.09 22.70 -11.31
CA SER A 325 -23.37 21.48 -10.54
C SER A 325 -24.56 20.72 -11.16
N THR A 326 -24.51 19.39 -11.19
CA THR A 326 -25.60 18.54 -11.74
C THR A 326 -26.95 18.71 -11.06
N ASP A 327 -26.92 18.95 -9.75
CA ASP A 327 -28.10 19.15 -8.92
C ASP A 327 -28.79 20.52 -9.13
N GLY A 328 -28.21 21.37 -9.99
CA GLY A 328 -28.73 22.69 -10.34
C GLY A 328 -28.51 23.76 -9.27
N ARG A 329 -27.73 23.48 -8.21
CA ARG A 329 -27.27 24.53 -7.28
C ARG A 329 -26.30 25.47 -7.98
N GLU A 330 -26.40 26.76 -7.67
CA GLU A 330 -25.47 27.78 -8.19
C GLU A 330 -24.12 27.64 -7.48
N VAL A 331 -23.05 27.62 -8.27
CA VAL A 331 -21.66 27.44 -7.83
C VAL A 331 -21.01 28.81 -7.66
N ILE A 332 -20.55 29.11 -6.45
CA ILE A 332 -20.06 30.45 -6.06
C ILE A 332 -18.59 30.35 -5.64
N LEU A 333 -17.72 31.17 -6.22
CA LEU A 333 -16.34 31.31 -5.77
C LEU A 333 -16.23 32.30 -4.60
N ALA A 334 -15.78 31.82 -3.45
CA ALA A 334 -15.28 32.65 -2.37
C ALA A 334 -13.74 32.66 -2.42
N THR A 335 -13.12 33.83 -2.22
CA THR A 335 -11.67 34.04 -2.43
C THR A 335 -10.86 34.28 -1.14
N ASN A 336 -11.49 34.16 0.03
CA ASN A 336 -10.83 34.34 1.33
C ASN A 336 -11.48 33.44 2.42
N PRO A 337 -10.89 32.27 2.74
CA PRO A 337 -9.97 31.48 1.90
C PRO A 337 -10.63 31.06 0.56
N THR A 338 -9.82 30.64 -0.41
CA THR A 338 -10.31 30.23 -1.73
C THR A 338 -11.04 28.89 -1.69
N ARG A 339 -12.32 28.90 -2.09
CA ARG A 339 -13.22 27.74 -2.01
C ARG A 339 -14.44 27.92 -2.91
N ILE A 340 -15.08 26.81 -3.26
CA ILE A 340 -16.38 26.76 -3.90
C ILE A 340 -17.46 26.58 -2.84
N GLU A 341 -18.45 27.48 -2.86
CA GLU A 341 -19.66 27.42 -2.06
C GLU A 341 -20.88 27.19 -2.96
N TRP A 342 -21.97 26.69 -2.38
CA TRP A 342 -23.26 26.59 -3.07
C TRP A 342 -24.24 27.62 -2.53
N SER A 343 -25.14 28.11 -3.39
CA SER A 343 -26.21 29.03 -2.98
C SER A 343 -27.24 28.42 -2.02
N VAL A 344 -27.29 27.08 -1.90
CA VAL A 344 -28.20 26.34 -1.03
C VAL A 344 -27.46 25.16 -0.38
N GLN A 345 -27.78 24.89 0.88
CA GLN A 345 -27.31 23.70 1.62
C GLN A 345 -27.74 22.41 0.89
N SER A 346 -26.90 21.37 0.93
CA SER A 346 -27.26 20.08 0.35
C SER A 346 -28.00 19.17 1.35
N PHE A 347 -28.31 17.95 0.91
CA PHE A 347 -28.89 16.89 1.73
C PHE A 347 -27.97 15.66 1.72
N SER A 348 -27.84 14.97 2.86
CA SER A 348 -27.07 13.72 2.97
C SER A 348 -27.60 12.66 2.00
N GLY A 349 -26.70 11.87 1.41
CA GLY A 349 -27.02 10.87 0.38
C GLY A 349 -27.28 11.46 -1.01
N THR A 350 -26.98 12.73 -1.24
CA THR A 350 -26.94 13.31 -2.60
C THR A 350 -25.54 13.23 -3.18
N MET A 351 -25.44 13.02 -4.49
CA MET A 351 -24.19 12.94 -5.24
C MET A 351 -24.36 13.63 -6.59
N GLY A 352 -23.26 14.03 -7.21
CA GLY A 352 -23.26 14.72 -8.48
C GLY A 352 -21.85 15.08 -8.94
N TYR A 353 -21.76 15.90 -10.00
CA TYR A 353 -20.48 16.45 -10.45
C TYR A 353 -20.53 17.97 -10.57
N ILE A 354 -19.36 18.59 -10.49
CA ILE A 354 -19.10 19.98 -10.89
C ILE A 354 -18.24 19.95 -12.15
N ARG A 355 -18.73 20.59 -13.21
CA ARG A 355 -18.02 20.70 -14.50
C ARG A 355 -17.87 22.14 -14.94
N GLY A 356 -16.82 22.40 -15.71
CA GLY A 356 -16.63 23.65 -16.44
C GLY A 356 -15.16 24.04 -16.53
N THR A 357 -14.87 25.32 -16.26
CA THR A 357 -13.49 25.83 -16.27
C THR A 357 -13.12 26.54 -14.99
N MET A 358 -11.87 26.36 -14.61
CA MET A 358 -11.17 27.16 -13.61
C MET A 358 -10.00 27.84 -14.33
N ALA A 359 -9.80 29.14 -14.12
CA ALA A 359 -8.74 29.90 -14.77
C ALA A 359 -7.94 30.70 -13.75
N CYS A 360 -6.63 30.49 -13.78
CA CYS A 360 -5.64 31.18 -12.98
C CYS A 360 -4.85 32.14 -13.88
N ASP A 361 -5.27 33.40 -13.89
CA ASP A 361 -4.83 34.40 -14.88
C ASP A 361 -5.00 33.87 -16.33
N ASP A 362 -3.91 33.64 -17.07
CA ASP A 362 -3.93 33.10 -18.44
C ASP A 362 -3.97 31.55 -18.49
N SER A 363 -3.80 30.87 -17.35
CA SER A 363 -3.75 29.40 -17.28
C SER A 363 -5.15 28.82 -17.05
N ILE A 364 -5.75 28.23 -18.10
CA ILE A 364 -7.11 27.67 -18.08
C ILE A 364 -7.08 26.15 -17.93
N PHE A 365 -7.93 25.65 -17.05
CA PHE A 365 -8.13 24.24 -16.72
C PHE A 365 -9.59 23.90 -16.97
N GLN A 366 -9.85 22.85 -17.76
CA GLN A 366 -11.16 22.21 -17.77
C GLN A 366 -11.20 21.23 -16.59
N VAL A 367 -12.32 21.22 -15.87
CA VAL A 367 -12.50 20.38 -14.69
C VAL A 367 -13.82 19.60 -14.74
N ASP A 368 -13.76 18.39 -14.21
CA ASP A 368 -14.85 17.44 -14.01
C ASP A 368 -14.60 16.73 -12.68
N MET A 369 -15.31 17.16 -11.63
CA MET A 369 -15.11 16.68 -10.25
C MET A 369 -16.42 16.14 -9.70
N ASP A 370 -16.45 14.85 -9.38
CA ASP A 370 -17.55 14.24 -8.64
C ASP A 370 -17.53 14.68 -7.18
N TRP A 371 -18.70 14.77 -6.57
CA TRP A 371 -18.91 15.07 -5.16
C TRP A 371 -20.04 14.21 -4.59
N ARG A 372 -19.92 13.84 -3.31
CA ARG A 372 -20.95 13.12 -2.56
C ARG A 372 -21.12 13.75 -1.18
N ILE A 373 -22.38 13.86 -0.74
CA ILE A 373 -22.73 14.42 0.57
C ILE A 373 -22.95 13.28 1.54
N VAL A 374 -22.01 13.11 2.46
CA VAL A 374 -21.99 11.98 3.40
C VAL A 374 -22.67 12.35 4.73
N PRO A 375 -23.16 11.35 5.48
CA PRO A 375 -23.85 11.58 6.77
C PRO A 375 -22.87 12.01 7.87
N HIS A 376 -21.66 11.45 7.84
CA HIS A 376 -20.51 11.83 8.64
C HIS A 376 -19.21 11.30 8.01
N ARG A 377 -18.07 11.76 8.53
CA ARG A 377 -16.73 11.18 8.35
C ARG A 377 -16.15 10.78 9.72
N ILE A 378 -15.19 9.86 9.74
CA ILE A 378 -14.44 9.45 10.95
C ILE A 378 -12.98 9.81 10.72
N ALA A 379 -12.28 10.30 11.76
CA ALA A 379 -10.85 10.57 11.68
C ALA A 379 -9.99 9.35 12.05
N ASP A 380 -8.79 9.25 11.48
CA ASP A 380 -7.77 8.28 11.89
C ASP A 380 -7.44 8.42 13.38
N ALA A 381 -7.14 7.31 14.04
CA ALA A 381 -6.92 7.27 15.49
C ALA A 381 -5.89 6.22 15.92
N THR A 382 -5.37 6.35 17.14
CA THR A 382 -4.62 5.30 17.83
C THR A 382 -5.37 4.92 19.10
N PHE A 383 -5.52 3.63 19.37
CA PHE A 383 -6.23 3.07 20.52
C PHE A 383 -5.37 2.06 21.27
N GLU A 384 -5.25 2.23 22.58
CA GLU A 384 -4.49 1.34 23.45
C GLU A 384 -5.36 0.75 24.56
N GLN A 385 -5.28 -0.58 24.78
CA GLN A 385 -6.00 -1.22 25.88
C GLN A 385 -5.27 -2.44 26.47
N VAL A 386 -5.38 -2.60 27.79
CA VAL A 386 -4.93 -3.83 28.48
C VAL A 386 -6.04 -4.89 28.46
N ILE A 387 -5.72 -6.09 27.95
CA ILE A 387 -6.61 -7.26 27.84
C ILE A 387 -6.07 -8.47 28.62
N PRO A 388 -6.89 -9.51 28.91
CA PRO A 388 -6.42 -10.83 29.29
C PRO A 388 -5.69 -11.53 28.12
N HIS A 389 -4.71 -12.37 28.41
CA HIS A 389 -4.03 -13.21 27.40
C HIS A 389 -4.76 -14.54 27.14
N ASP A 390 -5.68 -14.94 28.01
CA ASP A 390 -6.25 -16.29 28.08
C ASP A 390 -7.79 -16.34 28.03
N ASN A 391 -8.46 -15.19 28.03
CA ASN A 391 -9.92 -15.10 28.04
C ASN A 391 -10.41 -14.11 26.96
N PRO A 392 -11.47 -14.44 26.20
CA PRO A 392 -12.07 -13.51 25.27
C PRO A 392 -12.60 -12.24 25.96
N THR A 393 -12.46 -11.09 25.29
CA THR A 393 -12.91 -9.78 25.79
C THR A 393 -13.46 -8.92 24.67
N THR A 394 -14.36 -8.00 25.00
CA THR A 394 -14.78 -6.94 24.06
C THR A 394 -14.00 -5.67 24.36
N ILE A 395 -13.35 -5.12 23.35
CA ILE A 395 -12.76 -3.77 23.38
C ILE A 395 -13.77 -2.78 22.80
N VAL A 396 -13.73 -1.53 23.26
CA VAL A 396 -14.66 -0.46 22.86
C VAL A 396 -13.82 0.75 22.46
N ILE A 397 -13.71 0.97 21.16
CA ILE A 397 -12.86 2.00 20.57
C ILE A 397 -13.71 3.27 20.37
N PRO A 398 -13.39 4.39 21.03
CA PRO A 398 -14.05 5.66 20.77
C PRO A 398 -13.62 6.19 19.40
N LEU A 399 -14.58 6.69 18.64
CA LEU A 399 -14.37 7.26 17.30
C LEU A 399 -14.62 8.77 17.34
N ASP A 400 -13.84 9.54 16.58
CA ASP A 400 -14.04 10.98 16.41
C ASP A 400 -14.82 11.24 15.11
N TYR A 401 -16.05 11.73 15.25
CA TYR A 401 -17.00 11.91 14.15
C TYR A 401 -17.12 13.38 13.76
N ASP A 402 -17.10 13.63 12.45
CA ASP A 402 -17.49 14.91 11.86
C ASP A 402 -18.78 14.71 11.06
N GLY A 403 -19.91 15.17 11.61
CA GLY A 403 -21.27 14.93 11.11
C GLY A 403 -22.18 14.23 12.14
N ASP A 404 -23.49 14.18 11.88
CA ASP A 404 -24.51 13.66 12.82
C ASP A 404 -25.43 12.56 12.25
N GLY A 405 -25.17 12.10 11.03
CA GLY A 405 -25.93 11.02 10.39
C GLY A 405 -25.38 9.61 10.65
N GLN A 406 -26.10 8.60 10.15
CA GLN A 406 -25.69 7.18 10.19
C GLN A 406 -25.06 6.76 8.86
N ARG A 407 -23.96 6.02 8.88
CA ARG A 407 -23.24 5.50 7.69
C ARG A 407 -22.75 4.07 7.93
N SER A 408 -22.72 3.26 6.88
CA SER A 408 -22.18 1.89 6.91
C SER A 408 -20.68 1.90 6.59
N TYR A 409 -19.93 1.04 7.26
CA TYR A 409 -18.50 0.80 7.01
C TYR A 409 -18.21 -0.69 7.01
N ASP A 410 -17.38 -1.13 6.07
CA ASP A 410 -16.81 -2.47 6.08
C ASP A 410 -15.52 -2.46 6.92
N VAL A 411 -15.31 -3.53 7.69
CA VAL A 411 -14.31 -3.59 8.78
C VAL A 411 -13.32 -4.71 8.51
N SER A 412 -12.06 -4.37 8.28
CA SER A 412 -10.94 -5.31 8.27
C SER A 412 -9.93 -5.02 9.38
N ALA A 413 -9.10 -6.01 9.72
CA ALA A 413 -8.11 -5.95 10.77
C ALA A 413 -6.82 -6.64 10.30
N GLU A 414 -5.66 -6.06 10.57
CA GLU A 414 -4.38 -6.52 9.99
C GLU A 414 -3.30 -6.83 11.01
N GLY A 415 -2.26 -7.53 10.56
CA GLY A 415 -1.09 -7.87 11.35
C GLY A 415 -1.45 -8.83 12.49
N PRO A 416 -0.72 -8.82 13.62
CA PRO A 416 -1.06 -9.63 14.80
C PRO A 416 -2.53 -9.53 15.27
N LEU A 417 -3.22 -8.42 14.99
CA LEU A 417 -4.60 -8.16 15.39
C LEU A 417 -5.62 -9.03 14.62
N GLU A 418 -5.44 -9.25 13.31
CA GLU A 418 -6.33 -10.06 12.44
C GLU A 418 -6.64 -11.44 13.06
N ARG A 419 -5.63 -12.02 13.74
CA ARG A 419 -5.65 -13.39 14.24
C ARG A 419 -6.48 -13.52 15.50
N ILE A 420 -6.61 -12.43 16.27
CA ILE A 420 -7.29 -12.39 17.56
C ILE A 420 -8.62 -11.63 17.52
N VAL A 421 -8.88 -10.79 16.51
CA VAL A 421 -10.19 -10.18 16.32
C VAL A 421 -11.24 -11.22 15.90
N ALA A 422 -12.47 -10.97 16.35
CA ALA A 422 -13.71 -11.60 15.93
C ALA A 422 -14.80 -10.52 15.90
N GLY A 423 -14.78 -9.69 14.86
CA GLY A 423 -15.75 -8.61 14.64
C GLY A 423 -16.79 -8.95 13.57
N PRO A 424 -17.81 -8.09 13.38
CA PRO A 424 -18.57 -8.09 12.14
C PRO A 424 -17.68 -7.57 10.99
N SER A 425 -17.86 -8.09 9.77
CA SER A 425 -17.19 -7.58 8.56
C SER A 425 -17.76 -6.25 8.05
N SER A 426 -18.93 -5.83 8.57
CA SER A 426 -19.61 -4.60 8.20
C SER A 426 -20.46 -4.07 9.37
N ILE A 427 -20.49 -2.75 9.57
CA ILE A 427 -21.14 -2.08 10.71
C ILE A 427 -21.81 -0.77 10.31
N ASP A 428 -23.02 -0.53 10.81
CA ASP A 428 -23.66 0.78 10.72
C ASP A 428 -23.30 1.62 11.96
N LEU A 429 -22.65 2.77 11.76
CA LEU A 429 -22.25 3.69 12.82
C LEU A 429 -23.07 4.99 12.76
N SER A 430 -23.40 5.54 13.92
CA SER A 430 -23.95 6.89 14.12
C SER A 430 -22.97 7.74 14.94
N SER A 431 -23.11 9.06 14.91
CA SER A 431 -22.15 10.04 15.49
C SER A 431 -21.96 10.03 17.02
N SER A 432 -22.34 8.96 17.71
CA SER A 432 -22.10 8.72 19.14
C SER A 432 -21.70 7.27 19.44
N ASP A 433 -21.66 6.42 18.42
CA ASP A 433 -21.44 4.99 18.57
C ASP A 433 -19.93 4.71 18.67
N ALA A 434 -19.54 3.77 19.52
CA ALA A 434 -18.16 3.31 19.61
C ALA A 434 -18.02 2.00 18.81
N LEU A 435 -16.84 1.76 18.25
CA LEU A 435 -16.55 0.50 17.57
C LEU A 435 -16.31 -0.60 18.62
N GLU A 436 -17.26 -1.53 18.76
CA GLU A 436 -17.14 -2.69 19.64
C GLU A 436 -16.56 -3.89 18.87
N LEU A 437 -15.44 -4.44 19.36
CA LEU A 437 -14.79 -5.61 18.76
C LEU A 437 -14.57 -6.69 19.81
N ALA A 438 -14.92 -7.93 19.48
CA ALA A 438 -14.51 -9.07 20.31
C ALA A 438 -13.08 -9.49 19.94
N ILE A 439 -12.27 -9.71 20.97
CA ILE A 439 -10.93 -10.25 20.92
C ILE A 439 -10.99 -11.66 21.53
N ASP A 440 -10.66 -12.67 20.74
CA ASP A 440 -10.40 -14.03 21.18
C ASP A 440 -8.90 -14.31 21.06
N PRO A 441 -8.15 -14.40 22.18
CA PRO A 441 -6.72 -14.67 22.15
C PRO A 441 -6.32 -15.98 21.46
N LYS A 442 -7.21 -16.96 21.31
CA LYS A 442 -6.97 -18.28 20.65
C LYS A 442 -5.70 -19.03 21.13
N GLY A 443 -5.18 -18.70 22.31
CA GLY A 443 -3.90 -19.21 22.84
C GLY A 443 -2.64 -18.64 22.17
N LEU A 444 -2.78 -17.57 21.36
CA LEU A 444 -1.68 -16.87 20.69
C LEU A 444 -1.00 -15.83 21.58
N LEU A 445 -1.67 -15.38 22.65
CA LEU A 445 -1.19 -14.33 23.55
C LEU A 445 -0.58 -14.93 24.84
N THR A 446 0.48 -14.30 25.34
CA THR A 446 1.15 -14.65 26.61
C THR A 446 1.29 -13.43 27.51
N PRO A 447 1.45 -13.55 28.84
CA PRO A 447 1.56 -12.38 29.73
C PRO A 447 2.73 -11.44 29.41
N ASN A 448 2.48 -10.12 29.40
CA ASN A 448 3.42 -9.06 28.97
C ASN A 448 3.78 -9.09 27.47
N MET A 449 2.99 -9.77 26.64
CA MET A 449 2.98 -9.65 25.19
C MET A 449 2.17 -8.43 24.72
N TYR A 450 2.56 -7.92 23.55
CA TYR A 450 1.94 -6.86 22.79
C TYR A 450 1.29 -7.50 21.56
N ALA A 451 0.07 -7.08 21.23
CA ALA A 451 -0.55 -7.34 19.93
C ALA A 451 -0.90 -6.00 19.30
N GLU A 452 -0.07 -5.59 18.36
CA GLU A 452 -0.17 -4.37 17.58
C GLU A 452 -0.74 -4.73 16.20
N GLY A 453 -1.56 -3.86 15.63
CA GLY A 453 -2.13 -4.02 14.30
C GLY A 453 -3.10 -2.89 13.99
N THR A 454 -3.55 -2.79 12.75
CA THR A 454 -4.49 -1.77 12.30
C THR A 454 -5.89 -2.35 12.15
N LEU A 455 -6.90 -1.50 12.37
CA LEU A 455 -8.24 -1.68 11.86
C LEU A 455 -8.46 -0.69 10.73
N HIS A 456 -9.16 -1.13 9.70
CA HIS A 456 -9.57 -0.30 8.60
C HIS A 456 -11.10 -0.26 8.54
N LEU A 457 -11.64 0.95 8.50
CA LEU A 457 -13.06 1.21 8.26
C LEU A 457 -13.18 1.76 6.84
N THR A 458 -13.53 0.90 5.90
CA THR A 458 -13.76 1.28 4.50
C THR A 458 -15.20 1.76 4.34
N SER A 459 -15.37 2.95 3.81
CA SER A 459 -16.69 3.53 3.59
C SER A 459 -17.32 3.12 2.24
N ASP A 460 -18.61 3.41 2.06
CA ASP A 460 -19.32 3.27 0.77
C ASP A 460 -18.78 4.18 -0.36
N GLY A 461 -17.78 5.02 -0.07
CA GLY A 461 -17.04 5.82 -1.06
C GLY A 461 -15.58 5.42 -1.26
N GLY A 462 -15.14 4.28 -0.73
CA GLY A 462 -13.77 3.81 -0.87
C GLY A 462 -12.76 4.49 0.06
N ASP A 463 -13.13 5.60 0.71
CA ASP A 463 -12.31 6.21 1.76
C ASP A 463 -12.11 5.22 2.91
N ILE A 464 -10.84 4.96 3.25
CA ILE A 464 -10.39 4.07 4.32
C ILE A 464 -9.92 4.90 5.51
N VAL A 465 -10.58 4.75 6.65
CA VAL A 465 -10.11 5.31 7.94
C VAL A 465 -9.28 4.25 8.64
N THR A 466 -8.09 4.62 9.12
CA THR A 466 -7.16 3.71 9.78
C THR A 466 -7.12 3.98 11.28
N ILE A 467 -7.35 2.93 12.06
CA ILE A 467 -7.25 2.96 13.52
C ILE A 467 -6.13 2.01 13.94
N GLU A 468 -5.04 2.57 14.43
CA GLU A 468 -3.91 1.82 14.99
C GLU A 468 -4.29 1.28 16.37
N VAL A 469 -4.17 -0.03 16.60
CA VAL A 469 -4.64 -0.69 17.83
C VAL A 469 -3.50 -1.43 18.50
N ILE A 470 -3.22 -1.08 19.75
CA ILE A 470 -2.17 -1.68 20.57
C ILE A 470 -2.79 -2.34 21.80
N LEU A 471 -2.80 -3.68 21.82
CA LEU A 471 -3.36 -4.48 22.91
C LEU A 471 -2.23 -5.05 23.78
N TYR A 472 -2.23 -4.67 25.05
CA TYR A 472 -1.27 -5.16 26.04
C TYR A 472 -1.87 -6.28 26.87
N THR A 473 -1.13 -7.36 27.09
CA THR A 473 -1.62 -8.47 27.92
C THR A 473 -1.30 -8.27 29.40
N SER A 474 -2.35 -8.31 30.22
CA SER A 474 -2.24 -8.26 31.69
C SER A 474 -1.38 -9.39 32.27
N SER A 475 -0.55 -9.05 33.25
CA SER A 475 0.40 -9.97 33.85
C SER A 475 -0.25 -10.91 34.88
N ASN A 476 0.04 -12.21 34.77
CA ASN A 476 -0.25 -13.15 35.85
C ASN A 476 0.85 -13.06 36.92
N GLN A 477 0.51 -12.42 38.05
CA GLN A 477 1.31 -12.16 39.29
C GLN A 477 2.12 -10.84 39.27
N PHE A 478 1.92 -9.84 40.15
CA PHE A 478 1.88 -9.93 41.63
C PHE A 478 1.18 -8.68 42.25
N GLN A 479 0.48 -8.81 43.39
CA GLN A 479 0.09 -7.64 44.20
C GLN A 479 1.31 -7.09 44.97
N GLY A 480 2.14 -6.28 44.32
CA GLY A 480 3.29 -5.65 44.98
C GLY A 480 4.21 -4.91 44.02
N ILE A 481 4.13 -3.57 44.06
CA ILE A 481 4.87 -2.61 43.22
C ILE A 481 4.40 -2.65 41.74
N GLY A 482 3.91 -1.50 41.25
CA GLY A 482 3.45 -1.35 39.87
C GLY A 482 4.61 -1.16 38.87
N PRO A 483 4.30 -0.94 37.58
CA PRO A 483 5.32 -0.67 36.56
C PRO A 483 6.11 0.62 36.86
N ILE A 484 7.35 0.68 36.37
CA ILE A 484 8.30 1.78 36.57
C ILE A 484 8.28 2.64 35.30
N ASP A 485 7.19 3.37 35.08
CA ASP A 485 6.95 4.09 33.82
C ASP A 485 7.43 5.55 33.83
N SER A 486 7.91 6.08 34.96
CA SER A 486 8.40 7.46 35.02
C SER A 486 9.85 7.60 35.50
N GLN A 487 10.51 8.67 35.05
CA GLN A 487 11.84 9.07 35.55
C GLN A 487 11.82 9.31 37.07
N ALA A 488 10.67 9.65 37.67
CA ALA A 488 10.52 9.82 39.12
C ALA A 488 10.55 8.48 39.88
N ASP A 489 10.05 7.40 39.28
CA ASP A 489 10.07 6.07 39.89
C ASP A 489 11.50 5.50 39.93
N LEU A 490 12.27 5.69 38.85
CA LEU A 490 13.70 5.36 38.82
C LEU A 490 14.50 6.12 39.89
N VAL A 491 14.24 7.43 40.07
CA VAL A 491 14.87 8.23 41.14
C VAL A 491 14.46 7.72 42.53
N THR A 492 13.20 7.32 42.71
CA THR A 492 12.68 6.80 43.99
C THR A 492 13.32 5.46 44.35
N ILE A 493 13.48 4.56 43.37
CA ILE A 493 14.19 3.28 43.51
C ILE A 493 15.67 3.51 43.80
N LEU A 494 16.32 4.45 43.09
CA LEU A 494 17.72 4.80 43.33
C LEU A 494 17.93 5.30 44.77
N LEU A 495 17.04 6.16 45.27
CA LEU A 495 17.06 6.66 46.66
C LEU A 495 16.81 5.54 47.68
N PHE A 496 15.92 4.59 47.39
CA PHE A 496 15.64 3.44 48.25
C PHE A 496 16.83 2.48 48.34
N LEU A 497 17.49 2.20 47.21
CA LEU A 497 18.75 1.43 47.16
C LEU A 497 19.88 2.17 47.88
N LEU A 498 19.96 3.50 47.75
CA LEU A 498 20.92 4.32 48.50
C LEU A 498 20.69 4.21 50.01
N ALA A 499 19.42 4.24 50.46
CA ALA A 499 19.06 4.12 51.87
C ALA A 499 19.40 2.73 52.46
N LEU A 500 19.21 1.66 51.67
CA LEU A 500 19.65 0.31 52.03
C LEU A 500 21.18 0.21 52.15
N SER A 501 21.95 0.96 51.34
CA SER A 501 23.42 0.94 51.39
C SER A 501 24.04 1.52 52.68
N ILE A 502 23.26 2.26 53.48
CA ILE A 502 23.73 2.96 54.69
C ILE A 502 23.45 2.16 55.99
N LEU A 503 22.77 1.01 55.92
CA LEU A 503 22.48 0.18 57.08
C LEU A 503 23.74 -0.58 57.58
N PRO A 504 24.22 -0.34 58.82
CA PRO A 504 25.44 -1.00 59.31
C PRO A 504 25.18 -2.48 59.64
N GLY A 505 25.88 -3.37 58.93
CA GLY A 505 25.78 -4.82 59.06
C GLY A 505 26.11 -5.32 60.47
N ARG A 506 25.10 -5.82 61.19
CA ARG A 506 25.20 -6.23 62.60
C ARG A 506 25.40 -7.74 62.76
N ASN A 507 26.56 -8.25 62.32
CA ASN A 507 26.90 -9.67 62.49
C ASN A 507 27.32 -9.98 63.95
N GLN A 508 26.47 -10.69 64.67
CA GLN A 508 26.86 -11.35 65.93
C GLN A 508 27.54 -12.70 65.63
N SER A 509 28.65 -12.95 66.31
CA SER A 509 29.44 -14.17 66.18
C SER A 509 28.87 -15.34 67.00
N ASN A 510 29.06 -16.57 66.52
CA ASN A 510 29.35 -17.70 67.42
C ASN A 510 29.89 -18.97 66.72
N ARG A 511 31.16 -19.31 67.04
CA ARG A 511 31.84 -20.63 66.94
C ARG A 511 31.97 -21.27 65.54
N SER A 512 33.01 -22.07 65.24
CA SER A 512 33.96 -22.78 66.11
C SER A 512 35.42 -22.68 65.65
N GLN A 513 36.36 -23.08 66.51
CA GLN A 513 37.81 -23.08 66.25
C GLN A 513 38.29 -24.36 65.54
N THR A 514 39.23 -24.20 64.59
CA THR A 514 40.31 -25.18 64.36
C THR A 514 41.58 -24.46 63.86
N LYS A 515 42.76 -24.83 64.39
CA LYS A 515 44.09 -24.50 63.81
C LYS A 515 44.35 -25.42 62.60
N ILE A 516 45.35 -25.31 61.72
CA ILE A 516 46.69 -24.69 61.65
C ILE A 516 46.91 -24.29 60.15
N ALA A 517 47.95 -23.61 59.63
CA ALA A 517 49.30 -23.24 60.08
C ALA A 517 49.77 -21.91 59.42
N GLU A 518 51.08 -21.66 59.39
CA GLU A 518 51.78 -20.59 58.64
C GLU A 518 52.55 -21.21 57.45
N GLU A 519 52.75 -20.46 56.36
CA GLU A 519 54.08 -20.37 55.72
C GLU A 519 54.20 -19.05 54.92
N ASP A 520 55.35 -18.37 55.04
CA ASP A 520 55.66 -17.09 54.41
C ASP A 520 56.03 -17.24 52.92
N THR A 521 55.80 -16.21 52.11
CA THR A 521 56.88 -15.63 51.28
C THR A 521 56.58 -14.24 50.71
N HIS A 522 57.47 -13.31 51.06
CA HIS A 522 57.81 -12.03 50.40
C HIS A 522 58.09 -12.15 48.87
N TYR A 523 58.24 -11.09 48.03
CA TYR A 523 58.40 -9.63 48.23
C TYR A 523 58.06 -8.82 46.95
N SER A 524 57.74 -7.53 47.16
CA SER A 524 58.18 -6.35 46.38
C SER A 524 57.45 -5.88 45.11
N VAL A 525 57.16 -4.57 45.15
CA VAL A 525 56.56 -3.69 44.13
C VAL A 525 57.70 -2.88 43.48
N ASN A 526 57.57 -2.47 42.20
CA ASN A 526 57.70 -1.05 41.77
C ASN A 526 57.84 -0.86 40.24
N THR A 527 56.87 -0.12 39.69
CA THR A 527 56.96 0.75 38.49
C THR A 527 58.04 1.85 38.69
N PRO A 528 58.60 2.51 37.64
CA PRO A 528 57.81 3.52 36.88
C PRO A 528 58.22 3.83 35.40
N GLN A 529 57.28 4.46 34.67
CA GLN A 529 57.37 5.61 33.72
C GLN A 529 58.55 5.83 32.73
N LEU A 530 58.49 6.69 31.69
CA LEU A 530 57.45 7.26 30.77
C LEU A 530 58.18 8.26 29.82
N SER A 531 57.68 8.51 28.60
CA SER A 531 58.10 9.46 27.51
C SER A 531 58.59 8.74 26.24
N GLN A 532 58.02 8.89 25.03
CA GLN A 532 57.49 10.02 24.21
C GLN A 532 58.55 10.56 23.23
N TYR A 533 58.34 10.36 21.92
CA TYR A 533 58.42 11.39 20.85
C TYR A 533 58.05 10.83 19.43
N ASP A 534 57.02 11.43 18.84
CA ASP A 534 56.71 11.84 17.45
C ASP A 534 56.85 10.95 16.18
N ASP A 535 55.74 10.96 15.42
CA ASP A 535 55.49 11.06 13.96
C ASP A 535 56.31 10.29 12.89
N LEU A 536 55.56 9.69 11.94
CA LEU A 536 55.56 10.10 10.51
C LEU A 536 54.46 9.41 9.67
N ASP A 537 53.68 10.25 8.97
CA ASP A 537 52.96 10.10 7.69
C ASP A 537 52.08 8.87 7.29
N ASN A 538 50.89 9.25 6.82
CA ASN A 538 49.87 8.61 5.96
C ASN A 538 50.48 8.06 4.62
N PRO A 539 49.81 7.25 3.73
CA PRO A 539 48.40 7.43 3.35
C PRO A 539 47.55 6.24 2.75
N GLN A 540 46.26 6.53 2.50
CA GLN A 540 45.33 5.87 1.52
C GLN A 540 44.89 4.41 1.78
N HIS A 541 43.71 3.90 1.36
CA HIS A 541 42.35 4.40 1.05
C HIS A 541 41.40 3.15 1.06
N PRO A 542 40.05 3.26 0.86
CA PRO A 542 39.10 2.21 1.26
C PRO A 542 38.75 1.21 0.15
N PHE A 543 38.06 0.15 0.58
CA PHE A 543 36.80 -0.32 -0.03
C PHE A 543 35.79 -0.49 1.10
#